data_AF-A0A2M7KBG0-F1
#
_entry.id   AF-A0A2M7KBG0-F1
#
_cell.length_a   1.000
_cell.length_b   1.000
_cell.length_c   1.000
_cell.angle_alpha   90.00
_cell.angle_beta   90.00
_cell.angle_gamma   90.00
#
_symmetry.space_group_name_H-M   'P 1'
#
loop_
_entity.id
_entity.type
_entity.pdbx_description
1 polymer ?
#
loop_
_entity_poly.entity_id
_entity_poly.type
_entity_poly.pdbx_seq_one_letter_code
_entity_poly.pdbx_strand_id
1 'polypeptide(L)'
;MATTVLISTLTYFGIWRLFLLFAEQNKEIVKQIAFAILFIPSVFFWGSGILKDSYTLSAICWLMVAVYYVVIKKKRIVFHLIVFLISVYVLIAIKPYIFFAAFGGIIIMVVHYFIRDVRNKVLKYTVLPILIVFFVLGGIYTMLNVGNTIGGWYSSVDKIVEKAYITQQDLKQEYYGGNRFDIGSFDPTIGGILSKAQPAITAGLFRPFVWESRNPVMLLSGLENIIYLFLFLYILLLSFMALFNLGFNYMLKTAFDNSLVVFSLVFSIMFAFMVGLTTANFGALVRYKIPLIPFFLSALFIIISRFNKQRAKNIID
;
A
#
# COMPACT_ATOMS: atom_id res chain seq x y z
N MET A 1 1.52 -30.93 -5.17
CA MET A 1 0.73 -30.25 -6.22
C MET A 1 -0.68 -29.91 -5.76
N ALA A 2 -1.49 -30.87 -5.30
CA ALA A 2 -2.86 -30.62 -4.83
C ALA A 2 -2.97 -29.56 -3.72
N THR A 3 -2.12 -29.63 -2.68
CA THR A 3 -2.09 -28.64 -1.59
C THR A 3 -1.81 -27.22 -2.08
N THR A 4 -0.92 -27.08 -3.07
CA THR A 4 -0.60 -25.79 -3.68
C THR A 4 -1.83 -25.24 -4.38
N VAL A 5 -2.47 -26.02 -5.25
CA VAL A 5 -3.68 -25.61 -5.98
C VAL A 5 -4.80 -25.18 -5.02
N LEU A 6 -5.03 -25.93 -3.95
CA LEU A 6 -6.03 -25.60 -2.93
C LEU A 6 -5.71 -24.27 -2.24
N ILE A 7 -4.46 -24.08 -1.81
CA ILE A 7 -4.04 -22.85 -1.14
C ILE A 7 -4.11 -21.66 -2.10
N SER A 8 -3.60 -21.78 -3.32
CA SER A 8 -3.68 -20.71 -4.32
C SER A 8 -5.14 -20.32 -4.60
N THR A 9 -6.04 -21.30 -4.68
CA THR A 9 -7.48 -21.04 -4.90
C THR A 9 -8.07 -20.26 -3.72
N LEU A 10 -7.75 -20.67 -2.49
CA LEU A 10 -8.22 -20.01 -1.27
C LEU A 10 -7.70 -18.57 -1.16
N THR A 11 -6.41 -18.34 -1.39
CA THR A 11 -5.81 -16.99 -1.31
C THR A 11 -6.26 -16.10 -2.47
N TYR A 12 -6.54 -16.66 -3.64
CA TYR A 12 -7.00 -15.89 -4.79
C TYR A 12 -8.39 -15.29 -4.57
N PHE A 13 -9.25 -15.88 -3.74
CA PHE A 13 -10.55 -15.29 -3.41
C PHE A 13 -10.43 -13.88 -2.83
N GLY A 14 -9.41 -13.60 -2.00
CA GLY A 14 -9.19 -12.25 -1.48
C GLY A 14 -8.90 -11.24 -2.59
N ILE A 15 -8.01 -11.61 -3.50
CA ILE A 15 -7.60 -10.80 -4.66
C ILE A 15 -8.80 -10.55 -5.58
N TRP A 16 -9.59 -11.59 -5.86
CA TRP A 16 -10.79 -11.48 -6.68
C TRP A 16 -11.83 -10.53 -6.07
N ARG A 17 -12.04 -10.59 -4.75
CA ARG A 17 -12.97 -9.69 -4.06
C ARG A 17 -12.50 -8.24 -4.08
N LEU A 18 -11.19 -8.01 -4.00
CA LEU A 18 -10.61 -6.68 -4.19
C LEU A 18 -10.88 -6.17 -5.61
N PHE A 19 -10.66 -7.00 -6.63
CA PHE A 19 -10.98 -6.66 -8.02
C PHE A 19 -12.45 -6.24 -8.18
N LEU A 20 -13.39 -7.04 -7.68
CA LEU A 20 -14.82 -6.73 -7.75
C LEU A 20 -15.15 -5.39 -7.07
N LEU A 21 -14.53 -5.10 -5.92
CA LEU A 21 -14.70 -3.82 -5.22
C LEU A 21 -14.25 -2.64 -6.09
N PHE A 22 -13.05 -2.69 -6.66
CA PHE A 22 -12.52 -1.61 -7.48
C PHE A 22 -13.30 -1.44 -8.79
N ALA A 23 -13.70 -2.55 -9.42
CA ALA A 23 -14.50 -2.57 -10.64
C ALA A 23 -15.91 -2.01 -10.41
N GLU A 24 -16.56 -2.32 -9.29
CA GLU A 24 -17.87 -1.76 -8.92
C GLU A 24 -17.82 -0.24 -8.83
N GLN A 25 -16.72 0.31 -8.32
CA GLN A 25 -16.52 1.76 -8.15
C GLN A 25 -16.11 2.49 -9.42
N ASN A 26 -15.52 1.78 -10.40
CA ASN A 26 -14.94 2.39 -11.60
C ASN A 26 -15.28 1.57 -12.85
N LYS A 27 -16.57 1.52 -13.18
CA LYS A 27 -17.13 0.71 -14.28
C LYS A 27 -16.51 0.99 -15.66
N GLU A 28 -15.97 2.18 -15.88
CA GLU A 28 -15.40 2.57 -17.16
C GLU A 28 -13.98 2.05 -17.40
N ILE A 29 -13.26 1.64 -16.35
CA ILE A 29 -11.86 1.17 -16.44
C ILE A 29 -11.66 -0.23 -15.85
N VAL A 30 -12.68 -1.07 -15.96
CA VAL A 30 -12.66 -2.45 -15.42
C VAL A 30 -11.49 -3.26 -15.98
N LYS A 31 -11.14 -3.08 -17.27
CA LYS A 31 -10.01 -3.77 -17.90
C LYS A 31 -8.67 -3.39 -17.27
N GLN A 32 -8.45 -2.10 -17.03
CA GLN A 32 -7.24 -1.58 -16.40
C GLN A 32 -7.14 -2.04 -14.94
N ILE A 33 -8.26 -2.08 -14.23
CA ILE A 33 -8.33 -2.60 -12.85
C ILE A 33 -8.07 -4.11 -12.81
N ALA A 34 -8.61 -4.87 -13.76
CA ALA A 34 -8.32 -6.30 -13.89
C ALA A 34 -6.82 -6.52 -14.12
N PHE A 35 -6.20 -5.74 -15.01
CA PHE A 35 -4.76 -5.78 -15.24
C PHE A 35 -3.96 -5.50 -13.96
N ALA A 36 -4.28 -4.41 -13.26
CA ALA A 36 -3.60 -3.98 -12.04
C ALA A 36 -3.66 -5.01 -10.89
N ILE A 37 -4.78 -5.73 -10.75
CA ILE A 37 -5.03 -6.60 -9.59
C ILE A 37 -4.78 -8.07 -9.91
N LEU A 38 -5.12 -8.54 -11.11
CA LEU A 38 -5.18 -9.97 -11.44
C LEU A 38 -4.04 -10.45 -12.34
N PHE A 39 -3.52 -9.58 -13.22
CA PHE A 39 -2.62 -9.99 -14.30
C PHE A 39 -1.18 -9.47 -14.17
N ILE A 40 -0.80 -8.98 -12.99
CA ILE A 40 0.59 -8.61 -12.72
C ILE A 40 1.43 -9.88 -12.50
N PRO A 41 2.46 -10.14 -13.32
CA PRO A 41 3.21 -11.40 -13.26
C PRO A 41 3.89 -11.62 -11.90
N SER A 42 4.53 -10.60 -11.30
CA SER A 42 5.13 -10.72 -9.97
C SER A 42 4.12 -11.10 -8.89
N VAL A 43 2.96 -10.42 -8.86
CA VAL A 43 1.87 -10.70 -7.92
C VAL A 43 1.37 -12.14 -8.08
N PHE A 44 1.17 -12.58 -9.32
CA PHE A 44 0.73 -13.94 -9.61
C PHE A 44 1.78 -14.99 -9.22
N PHE A 45 3.04 -14.76 -9.55
CA PHE A 45 4.14 -15.70 -9.30
C PHE A 45 4.37 -15.94 -7.80
N TRP A 46 4.52 -14.88 -7.00
CA TRP A 46 4.78 -15.07 -5.58
C TRP A 46 3.52 -15.19 -4.71
N GLY A 47 2.35 -14.79 -5.23
CA GLY A 47 1.05 -14.90 -4.56
C GLY A 47 0.35 -16.25 -4.77
N SER A 48 0.86 -17.12 -5.64
CA SER A 48 0.29 -18.44 -5.92
C SER A 48 0.99 -19.59 -5.18
N GLY A 49 2.19 -19.39 -4.62
CA GLY A 49 2.90 -20.43 -3.88
C GLY A 49 2.33 -20.72 -2.48
N ILE A 50 2.77 -21.81 -1.86
CA ILE A 50 2.56 -22.05 -0.41
C ILE A 50 3.57 -21.20 0.37
N LEU A 51 3.34 -19.89 0.34
CA LEU A 51 4.23 -18.89 0.92
C LEU A 51 3.43 -17.99 1.86
N LYS A 52 4.12 -17.46 2.87
CA LYS A 52 3.57 -16.45 3.79
C LYS A 52 2.92 -15.28 3.03
N ASP A 53 3.49 -14.90 1.89
CA ASP A 53 3.06 -13.76 1.09
C ASP A 53 1.68 -13.97 0.45
N SER A 54 1.36 -15.19 0.01
CA SER A 54 0.04 -15.55 -0.55
C SER A 54 -1.08 -15.31 0.47
N TYR A 55 -0.87 -15.75 1.72
CA TYR A 55 -1.83 -15.52 2.80
C TYR A 55 -1.94 -14.04 3.16
N THR A 56 -0.81 -13.34 3.27
CA THR A 56 -0.84 -11.92 3.65
C THR A 56 -1.40 -11.02 2.55
N LEU A 57 -1.17 -11.36 1.27
CA LEU A 57 -1.77 -10.69 0.11
C LEU A 57 -3.29 -10.86 0.14
N SER A 58 -3.78 -12.09 0.31
CA SER A 58 -5.21 -12.35 0.44
C SER A 58 -5.81 -11.61 1.64
N ALA A 59 -5.13 -11.61 2.78
CA ALA A 59 -5.59 -10.95 4.00
C ALA A 59 -5.68 -9.44 3.86
N ILE A 60 -4.71 -8.76 3.22
CA ILE A 60 -4.80 -7.31 2.99
C ILE A 60 -5.93 -6.96 2.01
N CYS A 61 -6.14 -7.77 0.98
CA CYS A 61 -7.26 -7.60 0.05
C CYS A 61 -8.61 -7.72 0.79
N TRP A 62 -8.76 -8.76 1.60
CA TRP A 62 -9.97 -8.97 2.40
C TRP A 62 -10.16 -7.91 3.48
N LEU A 63 -9.08 -7.46 4.13
CA LEU A 63 -9.12 -6.37 5.11
C LEU A 63 -9.73 -5.12 4.48
N MET A 64 -9.25 -4.74 3.29
CA MET A 64 -9.78 -3.57 2.60
C MET A 64 -11.23 -3.70 2.17
N VAL A 65 -11.60 -4.87 1.64
CA VAL A 65 -13.00 -5.17 1.29
C VAL A 65 -13.89 -5.09 2.54
N ALA A 66 -13.46 -5.69 3.64
CA ALA A 66 -14.19 -5.69 4.88
C ALA A 66 -14.42 -4.27 5.42
N VAL A 67 -13.35 -3.47 5.54
CA VAL A 67 -13.45 -2.08 6.00
C VAL A 67 -14.37 -1.27 5.10
N TYR A 68 -14.21 -1.39 3.77
CA TYR A 68 -15.04 -0.65 2.84
C TYR A 68 -16.53 -1.01 2.95
N TYR A 69 -16.85 -2.30 3.07
CA TYR A 69 -18.23 -2.76 3.17
C TYR A 69 -18.88 -2.47 4.53
N VAL A 70 -18.10 -2.43 5.61
CA VAL A 70 -18.57 -2.06 6.96
C VAL A 70 -18.79 -0.54 7.05
N VAL A 71 -17.79 0.26 6.70
CA VAL A 71 -17.80 1.71 6.97
C VAL A 71 -18.55 2.49 5.88
N ILE A 72 -18.28 2.18 4.61
CA ILE A 72 -18.73 3.00 3.48
C ILE A 72 -20.05 2.46 2.91
N LYS A 73 -20.10 1.17 2.52
CA LYS A 73 -21.33 0.59 1.92
C LYS A 73 -22.38 0.17 2.94
N LYS A 74 -21.99 -0.11 4.18
CA LYS A 74 -22.84 -0.63 5.26
C LYS A 74 -23.64 -1.88 4.84
N LYS A 75 -22.98 -2.83 4.17
CA LYS A 75 -23.62 -4.06 3.63
C LYS A 75 -23.01 -5.33 4.23
N ARG A 76 -23.88 -6.29 4.62
CA ARG A 76 -23.49 -7.57 5.25
C ARG A 76 -22.44 -7.36 6.35
N ILE A 77 -22.75 -6.46 7.30
CA ILE A 77 -21.78 -5.94 8.27
C ILE A 77 -21.18 -7.07 9.12
N VAL A 78 -22.00 -7.99 9.65
CA VAL A 78 -21.53 -9.10 10.49
C VAL A 78 -20.52 -9.97 9.77
N PHE A 79 -20.80 -10.36 8.52
CA PHE A 79 -19.87 -11.13 7.69
C PHE A 79 -18.54 -10.38 7.51
N HIS A 80 -18.58 -9.10 7.15
CA HIS A 80 -17.37 -8.32 6.92
C HIS A 80 -16.62 -8.02 8.22
N LEU A 81 -17.29 -7.94 9.38
CA LEU A 81 -16.61 -7.85 10.68
C LEU A 81 -15.84 -9.12 11.02
N ILE A 82 -16.41 -10.30 10.75
CA ILE A 82 -15.70 -11.58 10.93
C ILE A 82 -14.48 -11.64 10.00
N VAL A 83 -14.66 -11.30 8.72
CA VAL A 83 -13.57 -11.25 7.73
C VAL A 83 -12.50 -10.24 8.13
N PHE A 84 -12.87 -9.09 8.70
CA PHE A 84 -11.95 -8.09 9.23
C PHE A 84 -11.09 -8.70 10.34
N LEU A 85 -11.71 -9.32 11.36
CA LEU A 85 -10.98 -9.92 12.49
C LEU A 85 -10.02 -11.01 12.04
N ILE A 86 -10.46 -11.89 11.12
CA ILE A 86 -9.60 -12.94 10.55
C ILE A 86 -8.43 -12.33 9.80
N SER A 87 -8.69 -11.30 8.99
CA SER A 87 -7.65 -10.66 8.18
C SER A 87 -6.62 -9.94 9.06
N VAL A 88 -7.06 -9.24 10.10
CA VAL A 88 -6.18 -8.61 11.11
C VAL A 88 -5.32 -9.68 11.80
N TYR A 89 -5.94 -10.78 12.25
CA TYR A 89 -5.22 -11.88 12.90
C TYR A 89 -4.13 -12.45 11.99
N VAL A 90 -4.46 -12.79 10.73
CA VAL A 90 -3.51 -13.35 9.77
C VAL A 90 -2.35 -12.39 9.50
N LEU A 91 -2.62 -11.09 9.33
CA LEU A 91 -1.58 -10.11 9.08
C LEU A 91 -0.65 -9.92 10.29
N ILE A 92 -1.20 -9.80 11.49
CA ILE A 92 -0.40 -9.65 12.72
C ILE A 92 0.44 -10.90 12.98
N ALA A 93 -0.15 -12.09 12.81
CA ALA A 93 0.54 -13.36 13.06
C ALA A 93 1.69 -13.63 12.07
N ILE A 94 1.55 -13.21 10.81
CA ILE A 94 2.53 -13.54 9.75
C ILE A 94 3.51 -12.39 9.50
N LYS A 95 3.00 -11.18 9.25
CA LYS A 95 3.78 -10.00 8.82
C LYS A 95 3.12 -8.70 9.33
N PRO A 96 3.31 -8.36 10.63
CA PRO A 96 2.56 -7.28 11.28
C PRO A 96 2.81 -5.89 10.65
N TYR A 97 3.95 -5.68 9.99
CA TYR A 97 4.24 -4.43 9.29
C TYR A 97 3.26 -4.13 8.14
N ILE A 98 2.67 -5.16 7.49
CA ILE A 98 1.62 -4.97 6.47
C ILE A 98 0.37 -4.36 7.13
N PHE A 99 -0.02 -4.89 8.29
CA PHE A 99 -1.17 -4.38 9.03
C PHE A 99 -0.95 -2.94 9.49
N PHE A 100 0.23 -2.59 10.03
CA PHE A 100 0.50 -1.22 10.47
C PHE A 100 0.45 -0.20 9.33
N ALA A 101 1.02 -0.54 8.17
CA ALA A 101 0.89 0.30 6.98
C ALA A 101 -0.58 0.45 6.52
N ALA A 102 -1.32 -0.66 6.51
CA ALA A 102 -2.74 -0.67 6.13
C ALA A 102 -3.60 0.13 7.12
N PHE A 103 -3.33 0.02 8.41
CA PHE A 103 -4.05 0.71 9.47
C PHE A 103 -3.95 2.24 9.32
N GLY A 104 -2.74 2.77 9.06
CA GLY A 104 -2.55 4.19 8.74
C GLY A 104 -3.36 4.62 7.50
N GLY A 105 -3.34 3.80 6.44
CA GLY A 105 -4.16 4.03 5.25
C GLY A 105 -5.66 4.01 5.53
N ILE A 106 -6.14 3.06 6.34
CA ILE A 106 -7.55 2.93 6.72
C ILE A 106 -8.02 4.16 7.49
N ILE A 107 -7.25 4.63 8.48
CA ILE A 107 -7.59 5.83 9.25
C ILE A 107 -7.79 7.01 8.30
N ILE A 108 -6.81 7.25 7.42
CA ILE A 108 -6.87 8.39 6.49
C ILE A 108 -8.05 8.23 5.52
N MET A 109 -8.32 7.01 5.04
CA MET A 109 -9.48 6.72 4.19
C MET A 109 -10.81 7.02 4.88
N VAL A 110 -10.97 6.57 6.12
CA VAL A 110 -12.21 6.73 6.91
C VAL A 110 -12.45 8.20 7.21
N VAL A 111 -11.40 8.90 7.65
CA VAL A 111 -11.41 10.34 7.87
C VAL A 111 -11.78 11.09 6.59
N HIS A 112 -11.11 10.76 5.47
CA HIS A 112 -11.39 11.35 4.16
C HIS A 112 -12.85 11.14 3.73
N TYR A 113 -13.39 9.93 3.91
CA TYR A 113 -14.78 9.60 3.57
C TYR A 113 -15.78 10.47 4.33
N PHE A 114 -15.66 10.54 5.66
CA PHE A 114 -16.61 11.33 6.47
C PHE A 114 -16.51 12.83 6.19
N ILE A 115 -15.34 13.33 5.82
CA ILE A 115 -15.12 14.76 5.62
C ILE A 115 -15.58 15.25 4.25
N ARG A 116 -15.63 14.36 3.26
CA ARG A 116 -15.99 14.75 1.88
C ARG A 116 -17.37 15.40 1.80
N ASP A 117 -18.31 14.92 2.61
CA ASP A 117 -19.72 15.33 2.56
C ASP A 117 -20.07 16.42 3.61
N VAL A 118 -19.10 16.82 4.45
CA VAL A 118 -19.30 17.89 5.46
C VAL A 118 -19.25 19.26 4.79
N ARG A 119 -20.41 19.90 4.67
CA ARG A 119 -20.57 21.25 4.10
C ARG A 119 -20.06 22.37 5.01
N ASN A 120 -20.09 22.17 6.33
CA ASN A 120 -19.64 23.17 7.30
C ASN A 120 -18.11 23.17 7.45
N LYS A 121 -17.46 24.25 7.00
CA LYS A 121 -16.00 24.41 7.05
C LYS A 121 -15.47 24.34 8.48
N VAL A 122 -16.15 24.92 9.47
CA VAL A 122 -15.70 24.92 10.88
C VAL A 122 -15.67 23.49 11.43
N LEU A 123 -16.76 22.74 11.24
CA LEU A 123 -16.83 21.33 11.65
C LEU A 123 -15.73 20.51 10.96
N LYS A 124 -15.49 20.76 9.67
CA LYS A 124 -14.45 20.09 8.89
C LYS A 124 -13.04 20.38 9.40
N TYR A 125 -12.72 21.61 9.80
CA TYR A 125 -11.37 21.94 10.28
C TYR A 125 -11.15 21.63 11.77
N THR A 126 -12.20 21.52 12.58
CA THR A 126 -12.10 21.19 14.01
C THR A 126 -12.19 19.68 14.27
N VAL A 127 -13.12 18.96 13.63
CA VAL A 127 -13.33 17.52 13.87
C VAL A 127 -12.22 16.68 13.22
N LEU A 128 -11.62 17.17 12.12
CA LEU A 128 -10.57 16.47 11.38
C LEU A 128 -9.29 16.22 12.21
N PRO A 129 -8.64 17.23 12.83
CA PRO A 129 -7.49 16.98 13.69
C PRO A 129 -7.85 16.08 14.88
N ILE A 130 -9.04 16.27 15.46
CA ILE A 130 -9.49 15.49 16.62
C ILE A 130 -9.66 14.02 16.26
N LEU A 131 -10.29 13.69 15.14
CA LEU A 131 -10.44 12.31 14.67
C LEU A 131 -9.08 11.69 14.32
N ILE A 132 -8.20 12.42 13.64
CA ILE A 132 -6.85 11.93 13.33
C ILE A 132 -6.09 11.65 14.63
N VAL A 133 -6.07 12.60 15.56
CA VAL A 133 -5.40 12.44 16.87
C VAL A 133 -6.01 11.26 17.63
N PHE A 134 -7.34 11.14 17.67
CA PHE A 134 -8.02 10.03 18.34
C PHE A 134 -7.65 8.67 17.74
N PHE A 135 -7.67 8.53 16.41
CA PHE A 135 -7.29 7.29 15.74
C PHE A 135 -5.80 6.98 15.84
N VAL A 136 -4.93 8.00 15.81
CA VAL A 136 -3.48 7.86 15.97
C VAL A 136 -3.16 7.45 17.41
N LEU A 137 -3.71 8.14 18.41
CA LEU A 137 -3.51 7.81 19.83
C LEU A 137 -4.11 6.45 20.17
N GLY A 138 -5.31 6.14 19.67
CA GLY A 138 -5.92 4.82 19.82
C GLY A 138 -5.09 3.72 19.13
N GLY A 139 -4.52 4.02 17.97
CA GLY A 139 -3.58 3.14 17.26
C GLY A 139 -2.29 2.88 18.04
N ILE A 140 -1.66 3.93 18.56
CA ILE A 140 -0.46 3.82 19.39
C ILE A 140 -0.78 3.05 20.68
N TYR A 141 -1.89 3.37 21.33
CA TYR A 141 -2.32 2.69 22.55
C TYR A 141 -2.56 1.20 22.31
N THR A 142 -3.32 0.83 21.27
CA THR A 142 -3.56 -0.58 20.93
C THR A 142 -2.26 -1.29 20.57
N MET A 143 -1.37 -0.64 19.81
CA MET A 143 -0.07 -1.19 19.43
C MET A 143 0.84 -1.42 20.64
N LEU A 144 0.89 -0.49 21.60
CA LEU A 144 1.70 -0.63 22.83
C LEU A 144 1.16 -1.71 23.75
N ASN A 145 -0.16 -1.80 23.93
CA ASN A 145 -0.77 -2.84 24.78
C ASN A 145 -0.63 -4.23 24.18
N VAL A 146 -0.85 -4.35 22.86
CA VAL A 146 -0.60 -5.59 22.12
C VAL A 146 0.90 -5.92 22.13
N GLY A 147 1.78 -4.93 21.97
CA GLY A 147 3.23 -5.09 22.02
C GLY A 147 3.75 -5.55 23.39
N ASN A 148 3.16 -5.07 24.48
CA ASN A 148 3.45 -5.52 25.84
C ASN A 148 2.97 -6.95 26.10
N THR A 149 1.86 -7.35 25.50
CA THR A 149 1.29 -8.71 25.64
C THR A 149 2.03 -9.74 24.78
N ILE A 150 2.47 -9.34 23.58
CA ILE A 150 3.21 -10.20 22.63
C ILE A 150 4.70 -10.30 23.04
N GLY A 151 5.24 -9.30 23.74
CA GLY A 151 6.65 -9.24 24.11
C GLY A 151 7.60 -8.97 22.92
N GLY A 152 8.87 -8.71 23.22
CA GLY A 152 9.92 -8.52 22.22
C GLY A 152 10.08 -7.10 21.68
N TRP A 153 10.38 -6.96 20.38
CA TRP A 153 10.80 -5.71 19.74
C TRP A 153 9.67 -4.70 19.48
N TYR A 154 8.41 -5.06 19.74
CA TYR A 154 7.25 -4.18 19.53
C TYR A 154 6.70 -3.59 20.83
N SER A 155 7.37 -3.81 21.97
CA SER A 155 6.91 -3.35 23.29
C SER A 155 7.06 -1.85 23.52
N SER A 156 7.96 -1.19 22.80
CA SER A 156 8.15 0.27 22.87
C SER A 156 8.53 0.83 21.51
N VAL A 157 8.29 2.13 21.32
CA VAL A 157 8.69 2.87 20.12
C VAL A 157 10.21 2.79 19.94
N ASP A 158 10.98 2.93 21.02
CA ASP A 158 12.44 2.88 20.97
C ASP A 158 12.97 1.52 20.50
N LYS A 159 12.38 0.41 20.97
CA LYS A 159 12.76 -0.93 20.50
C LYS A 159 12.41 -1.17 19.04
N ILE A 160 11.36 -0.54 18.51
CA ILE A 160 11.02 -0.63 17.08
C ILE A 160 12.05 0.12 16.25
N VAL A 161 12.46 1.31 16.71
CA VAL A 161 13.52 2.11 16.08
C VAL A 161 14.85 1.35 16.12
N GLU A 162 15.19 0.77 17.27
CA GLU A 162 16.38 -0.05 17.44
C GLU A 162 16.35 -1.30 16.56
N LYS A 163 15.21 -2.02 16.50
CA LYS A 163 15.05 -3.17 15.62
C LYS A 163 15.22 -2.77 14.15
N ALA A 164 14.65 -1.65 13.73
CA ALA A 164 14.79 -1.14 12.37
C ALA A 164 16.25 -0.83 12.04
N TYR A 165 16.99 -0.24 12.98
CA TYR A 165 18.42 0.03 12.85
C TYR A 165 19.26 -1.25 12.80
N ILE A 166 19.07 -2.19 13.75
CA ILE A 166 19.76 -3.49 13.78
C ILE A 166 19.48 -4.27 12.50
N THR A 167 18.22 -4.31 12.05
CA THR A 167 17.85 -4.97 10.79
C THR A 167 18.61 -4.34 9.62
N GLN A 168 18.74 -3.02 9.57
CA GLN A 168 19.46 -2.35 8.50
C GLN A 168 20.97 -2.65 8.54
N GLN A 169 21.57 -2.65 9.73
CA GLN A 169 22.97 -3.00 9.89
C GLN A 169 23.24 -4.47 9.51
N ASP A 170 22.37 -5.38 9.92
CA ASP A 170 22.48 -6.80 9.59
C ASP A 170 22.44 -7.01 8.07
N LEU A 171 21.54 -6.29 7.39
CA LEU A 171 21.43 -6.29 5.93
C LEU A 171 22.69 -5.75 5.20
N LYS A 172 23.53 -4.97 5.87
CA LYS A 172 24.82 -4.50 5.36
C LYS A 172 25.96 -5.53 5.50
N GLN A 173 25.84 -6.52 6.37
CA GLN A 173 26.91 -7.50 6.61
C GLN A 173 27.21 -8.36 5.39
N GLU A 174 28.48 -8.71 5.16
CA GLU A 174 28.96 -9.41 3.97
C GLU A 174 28.30 -10.79 3.71
N TYR A 175 27.75 -11.44 4.75
CA TYR A 175 27.12 -12.77 4.64
C TYR A 175 25.94 -12.86 3.67
N TYR A 176 25.13 -11.80 3.50
CA TYR A 176 23.99 -11.76 2.56
C TYR A 176 24.40 -11.66 1.06
N GLY A 177 25.61 -12.08 0.67
CA GLY A 177 26.25 -11.82 -0.63
C GLY A 177 25.32 -11.96 -1.87
N GLY A 178 25.49 -11.06 -2.85
CA GLY A 178 24.75 -11.05 -4.12
C GLY A 178 23.50 -10.14 -4.16
N ASN A 179 23.29 -9.45 -5.29
CA ASN A 179 22.09 -8.65 -5.65
C ASN A 179 21.48 -7.79 -4.54
N ARG A 180 22.29 -6.88 -3.98
CA ARG A 180 21.87 -5.98 -2.90
C ARG A 180 21.69 -4.54 -3.32
N PHE A 181 20.97 -3.81 -2.47
CA PHE A 181 20.98 -2.37 -2.46
C PHE A 181 21.14 -1.80 -1.05
N ASP A 182 21.79 -0.63 -0.97
CA ASP A 182 21.91 0.15 0.25
C ASP A 182 21.05 1.42 0.14
N ILE A 183 20.44 1.80 1.25
CA ILE A 183 19.66 3.02 1.46
C ILE A 183 20.45 4.05 2.29
N GLY A 184 21.68 3.73 2.67
CA GLY A 184 22.60 4.53 3.49
C GLY A 184 22.52 4.19 4.98
N SER A 185 23.46 4.69 5.78
CA SER A 185 23.35 4.69 7.26
C SER A 185 22.46 5.82 7.75
N PHE A 186 21.82 5.59 8.90
CA PHE A 186 21.03 6.59 9.62
C PHE A 186 21.15 6.31 11.12
N ASP A 187 20.99 7.35 11.94
CA ASP A 187 21.01 7.19 13.39
C ASP A 187 19.73 6.49 13.88
N PRO A 188 19.77 5.68 14.95
CA PRO A 188 18.62 5.00 15.54
C PRO A 188 17.68 5.99 16.25
N THR A 189 17.15 6.95 15.51
CA THR A 189 16.16 7.95 15.94
C THR A 189 15.04 8.01 14.91
N ILE A 190 13.85 8.48 15.32
CA ILE A 190 12.72 8.68 14.41
C ILE A 190 13.10 9.63 13.26
N GLY A 191 13.85 10.70 13.57
CA GLY A 191 14.36 11.64 12.57
C GLY A 191 15.34 10.99 11.60
N GLY A 192 16.25 10.15 12.10
CA GLY A 192 17.19 9.37 11.27
C GLY A 192 16.48 8.43 10.30
N ILE A 193 15.48 7.68 10.79
CA ILE A 193 14.64 6.78 9.97
C ILE A 193 13.89 7.56 8.88
N LEU A 194 13.28 8.69 9.24
CA LEU A 194 12.53 9.52 8.30
C LEU A 194 13.44 10.22 7.27
N SER A 195 14.69 10.52 7.61
CA SER A 195 15.66 11.08 6.64
C SER A 195 15.90 10.15 5.44
N LYS A 196 15.67 8.83 5.62
CA LYS A 196 15.79 7.82 4.57
C LYS A 196 14.45 7.44 3.92
N ALA A 197 13.39 8.20 4.17
CA ALA A 197 12.09 7.94 3.57
C ALA A 197 12.13 7.93 2.04
N GLN A 198 12.74 8.96 1.42
CA GLN A 198 12.82 9.06 -0.03
C GLN A 198 13.55 7.87 -0.70
N PRO A 199 14.79 7.50 -0.30
CA PRO A 199 15.47 6.36 -0.90
C PRO A 199 14.77 5.03 -0.59
N ALA A 200 14.20 4.86 0.59
CA ALA A 200 13.47 3.63 0.95
C ALA A 200 12.17 3.47 0.14
N ILE A 201 11.37 4.53 -0.01
CA ILE A 201 10.14 4.50 -0.83
C ILE A 201 10.47 4.22 -2.30
N THR A 202 11.51 4.89 -2.82
CA THR A 202 11.96 4.69 -4.20
C THR A 202 12.40 3.25 -4.42
N ALA A 203 13.14 2.68 -3.48
CA ALA A 203 13.52 1.27 -3.53
C ALA A 203 12.28 0.35 -3.45
N GLY A 204 11.39 0.59 -2.49
CA GLY A 204 10.17 -0.20 -2.29
C GLY A 204 9.23 -0.23 -3.49
N LEU A 205 9.09 0.89 -4.20
CA LEU A 205 8.21 0.99 -5.37
C LEU A 205 8.90 0.51 -6.65
N PHE A 206 10.04 1.10 -6.99
CA PHE A 206 10.58 1.06 -8.35
C PHE A 206 11.80 0.15 -8.53
N ARG A 207 12.39 -0.38 -7.46
CA ARG A 207 13.54 -1.30 -7.59
C ARG A 207 13.10 -2.78 -7.55
N PRO A 208 13.86 -3.69 -8.17
CA PRO A 208 15.08 -3.47 -8.97
C PRO A 208 14.82 -2.74 -10.28
N PHE A 209 15.79 -1.93 -10.72
CA PHE A 209 15.81 -1.43 -12.09
C PHE A 209 16.39 -2.47 -13.06
N VAL A 210 16.12 -2.32 -14.36
CA VAL A 210 16.61 -3.26 -15.39
C VAL A 210 18.13 -3.38 -15.39
N TRP A 211 18.86 -2.27 -15.21
CA TRP A 211 20.33 -2.28 -15.12
C TRP A 211 20.88 -2.86 -13.81
N GLU A 212 20.05 -3.08 -12.80
CA GLU A 212 20.44 -3.72 -11.53
C GLU A 212 20.18 -5.23 -11.54
N SER A 213 19.61 -5.73 -12.65
CA SER A 213 19.18 -7.12 -12.79
C SER A 213 20.36 -8.02 -13.10
N ARG A 214 20.76 -8.86 -12.13
CA ARG A 214 21.82 -9.87 -12.35
C ARG A 214 21.31 -11.29 -12.57
N ASN A 215 19.99 -11.49 -12.64
CA ASN A 215 19.39 -12.77 -13.03
C ASN A 215 18.09 -12.56 -13.83
N PRO A 216 17.62 -13.56 -14.59
CA PRO A 216 16.44 -13.43 -15.46
C PRO A 216 15.14 -13.09 -14.71
N VAL A 217 14.96 -13.60 -13.49
CA VAL A 217 13.77 -13.33 -12.66
C VAL A 217 13.74 -11.86 -12.23
N MET A 218 14.89 -11.29 -11.88
CA MET A 218 15.04 -9.86 -11.59
C MET A 218 14.83 -9.01 -12.83
N LEU A 219 15.26 -9.47 -14.01
CA LEU A 219 15.04 -8.73 -15.26
C LEU A 219 13.55 -8.56 -15.56
N LEU A 220 12.76 -9.62 -15.42
CA LEU A 220 11.30 -9.56 -15.57
C LEU A 220 10.67 -8.60 -14.56
N SER A 221 11.13 -8.67 -13.31
CA SER A 221 10.68 -7.75 -12.25
C SER A 221 11.10 -6.30 -12.53
N GLY A 222 12.27 -6.08 -13.13
CA GLY A 222 12.77 -4.77 -13.53
C GLY A 222 11.96 -4.16 -14.66
N LEU A 223 11.54 -4.96 -15.64
CA LEU A 223 10.64 -4.52 -16.71
C LEU A 223 9.28 -4.09 -16.16
N GLU A 224 8.70 -4.87 -15.24
CA GLU A 224 7.47 -4.46 -14.55
C GLU A 224 7.64 -3.12 -13.82
N ASN A 225 8.75 -2.96 -13.10
CA ASN A 225 8.99 -1.74 -12.33
C ASN A 225 9.22 -0.50 -13.21
N ILE A 226 9.80 -0.69 -14.39
CA ILE A 226 9.91 0.38 -15.39
C ILE A 226 8.51 0.83 -15.82
N ILE A 227 7.57 -0.10 -16.04
CA ILE A 227 6.17 0.25 -16.35
C ILE A 227 5.55 1.05 -15.19
N TYR A 228 5.79 0.63 -13.95
CA TYR A 228 5.28 1.34 -12.77
C TYR A 228 5.85 2.75 -12.66
N LEU A 229 7.15 2.91 -12.93
CA LEU A 229 7.83 4.18 -12.96
C LEU A 229 7.26 5.10 -14.05
N PHE A 230 7.09 4.60 -15.28
CA PHE A 230 6.50 5.38 -16.37
C PHE A 230 5.06 5.81 -16.07
N LEU A 231 4.23 4.92 -15.53
CA LEU A 231 2.86 5.28 -15.11
C LEU A 231 2.87 6.35 -14.02
N PHE A 232 3.77 6.25 -13.06
CA PHE A 232 3.93 7.25 -12.00
C PHE A 232 4.38 8.61 -12.56
N LEU A 233 5.40 8.64 -13.43
CA LEU A 233 5.88 9.85 -14.09
C LEU A 233 4.79 10.49 -14.98
N TYR A 234 4.01 9.68 -15.67
CA TYR A 234 2.89 10.15 -16.48
C TYR A 234 1.82 10.86 -15.63
N ILE A 235 1.52 10.35 -14.43
CA ILE A 235 0.61 11.01 -13.50
C ILE A 235 1.19 12.31 -12.95
N LEU A 236 2.48 12.35 -12.64
CA LEU A 236 3.14 13.59 -12.23
C LEU A 236 3.03 14.65 -13.33
N LEU A 237 3.24 14.27 -14.58
CA LEU A 237 3.09 15.15 -15.74
C LEU A 237 1.65 15.64 -15.91
N LEU A 238 0.64 14.76 -15.80
CA LEU A 238 -0.77 15.15 -15.84
C LEU A 238 -1.14 16.09 -14.68
N SER A 239 -0.63 15.81 -13.48
CA SER A 239 -0.87 16.63 -12.29
C SER A 239 -0.22 18.00 -12.42
N PHE A 240 0.99 18.06 -12.96
CA PHE A 240 1.69 19.32 -13.28
C PHE A 240 0.91 20.12 -14.32
N MET A 241 0.48 19.52 -15.43
CA MET A 241 -0.36 20.20 -16.42
C MET A 241 -1.68 20.71 -15.83
N ALA A 242 -2.34 19.92 -14.98
CA ALA A 242 -3.56 20.34 -14.29
C ALA A 242 -3.31 21.50 -13.31
N LEU A 243 -2.15 21.53 -12.64
CA LEU A 243 -1.75 22.60 -11.75
C LEU A 243 -1.67 23.95 -12.49
N PHE A 244 -1.02 23.98 -13.66
CA PHE A 244 -0.85 25.21 -14.44
C PHE A 244 -2.13 25.65 -15.16
N ASN A 245 -2.89 24.71 -15.73
CA ASN A 245 -4.02 25.06 -16.58
C ASN A 245 -5.33 25.26 -15.78
N LEU A 246 -5.49 24.59 -14.65
CA LEU A 246 -6.77 24.50 -13.91
C LEU A 246 -6.63 24.87 -12.42
N GLY A 247 -5.40 25.02 -11.93
CA GLY A 247 -5.11 25.43 -10.56
C GLY A 247 -4.96 24.28 -9.56
N PHE A 248 -4.31 24.57 -8.43
CA PHE A 248 -3.93 23.61 -7.40
C PHE A 248 -5.11 22.86 -6.76
N ASN A 249 -6.20 23.58 -6.45
CA ASN A 249 -7.40 22.98 -5.84
C ASN A 249 -8.06 21.94 -6.76
N TYR A 250 -8.01 22.19 -8.07
CA TYR A 250 -8.59 21.29 -9.06
C TYR A 250 -7.78 19.99 -9.17
N MET A 251 -6.45 20.09 -9.21
CA MET A 251 -5.54 18.95 -9.23
C MET A 251 -5.77 18.05 -8.00
N LEU A 252 -5.78 18.63 -6.80
CA LEU A 252 -5.99 17.87 -5.56
C LEU A 252 -7.36 17.20 -5.52
N LYS A 253 -8.42 17.92 -5.90
CA LYS A 253 -9.76 17.35 -5.94
C LYS A 253 -9.80 16.16 -6.90
N THR A 254 -9.23 16.28 -8.09
CA THR A 254 -9.26 15.22 -9.10
C THR A 254 -8.45 13.99 -8.68
N ALA A 255 -7.28 14.19 -8.08
CA ALA A 255 -6.40 13.12 -7.63
C ALA A 255 -6.95 12.36 -6.40
N PHE A 256 -7.61 13.06 -5.47
CA PHE A 256 -8.01 12.50 -4.17
C PHE A 256 -9.53 12.38 -3.97
N ASP A 257 -10.36 12.53 -4.99
CA ASP A 257 -11.83 12.50 -4.84
C ASP A 257 -12.42 11.19 -4.27
N ASN A 258 -11.72 10.06 -4.45
CA ASN A 258 -12.17 8.75 -3.98
C ASN A 258 -11.37 8.27 -2.77
N SER A 259 -12.04 8.00 -1.66
CA SER A 259 -11.41 7.48 -0.43
C SER A 259 -10.63 6.18 -0.66
N LEU A 260 -11.06 5.30 -1.58
CA LEU A 260 -10.29 4.09 -1.93
C LEU A 260 -8.94 4.41 -2.59
N VAL A 261 -8.88 5.48 -3.39
CA VAL A 261 -7.63 5.95 -4.01
C VAL A 261 -6.72 6.53 -2.93
N VAL A 262 -7.27 7.32 -2.02
CA VAL A 262 -6.55 7.86 -0.87
C VAL A 262 -5.94 6.73 -0.03
N PHE A 263 -6.72 5.72 0.34
CA PHE A 263 -6.22 4.52 1.02
C PHE A 263 -5.04 3.92 0.25
N SER A 264 -5.24 3.67 -1.04
CA SER A 264 -4.31 2.92 -1.86
C SER A 264 -2.97 3.63 -2.00
N LEU A 265 -2.97 4.95 -2.17
CA LEU A 265 -1.75 5.75 -2.21
C LEU A 265 -1.02 5.77 -0.86
N VAL A 266 -1.74 6.07 0.22
CA VAL A 266 -1.17 6.14 1.57
C VAL A 266 -0.58 4.79 1.97
N PHE A 267 -1.35 3.72 1.82
CA PHE A 267 -0.90 2.35 2.08
C PHE A 267 0.34 2.01 1.25
N SER A 268 0.32 2.27 -0.06
CA SER A 268 1.45 1.92 -0.94
C SER A 268 2.72 2.67 -0.56
N ILE A 269 2.63 3.97 -0.21
CA ILE A 269 3.78 4.77 0.20
C ILE A 269 4.32 4.31 1.55
N MET A 270 3.46 4.15 2.56
CA MET A 270 3.86 3.67 3.89
C MET A 270 4.46 2.26 3.82
N PHE A 271 3.86 1.39 3.02
CA PHE A 271 4.33 0.02 2.87
C PHE A 271 5.63 -0.06 2.08
N ALA A 272 5.79 0.73 1.00
CA ALA A 272 7.04 0.82 0.27
C ALA A 272 8.18 1.34 1.16
N PHE A 273 7.90 2.33 2.01
CA PHE A 273 8.85 2.79 3.02
C PHE A 273 9.29 1.66 3.95
N MET A 274 8.34 0.95 4.56
CA MET A 274 8.65 -0.16 5.48
C MET A 274 9.45 -1.28 4.81
N VAL A 275 9.02 -1.72 3.62
CA VAL A 275 9.69 -2.81 2.89
C VAL A 275 11.06 -2.38 2.38
N GLY A 276 11.19 -1.15 1.86
CA GLY A 276 12.45 -0.61 1.39
C GLY A 276 13.48 -0.36 2.50
N LEU A 277 13.01 -0.10 3.73
CA LEU A 277 13.88 0.06 4.90
C LEU A 277 14.36 -1.30 5.45
N THR A 278 13.49 -2.31 5.43
CA THR A 278 13.72 -3.61 6.10
C THR A 278 14.20 -4.71 5.16
N THR A 279 14.52 -4.38 3.90
CA THR A 279 14.99 -5.34 2.90
C THR A 279 16.18 -4.76 2.16
N ALA A 280 17.24 -5.53 1.96
CA ALA A 280 18.38 -5.13 1.12
C ALA A 280 18.62 -6.05 -0.08
N ASN A 281 17.93 -7.20 -0.17
CA ASN A 281 18.06 -8.13 -1.29
C ASN A 281 16.92 -7.91 -2.30
N PHE A 282 17.26 -7.73 -3.58
CA PHE A 282 16.27 -7.50 -4.64
C PHE A 282 15.26 -8.65 -4.81
N GLY A 283 15.67 -9.90 -4.65
CA GLY A 283 14.75 -11.04 -4.76
C GLY A 283 13.69 -11.04 -3.65
N ALA A 284 14.11 -10.75 -2.42
CA ALA A 284 13.18 -10.57 -1.31
C ALA A 284 12.31 -9.33 -1.48
N LEU A 285 12.88 -8.23 -2.00
CA LEU A 285 12.17 -6.97 -2.23
C LEU A 285 10.99 -7.16 -3.20
N VAL A 286 11.22 -7.81 -4.34
CA VAL A 286 10.16 -8.08 -5.34
C VAL A 286 9.02 -8.87 -4.72
N ARG A 287 9.34 -9.89 -3.90
CA ARG A 287 8.34 -10.71 -3.21
C ARG A 287 7.59 -9.90 -2.15
N TYR A 288 8.30 -9.12 -1.33
CA TYR A 288 7.71 -8.43 -0.18
C TYR A 288 6.86 -7.23 -0.56
N LYS A 289 7.08 -6.63 -1.73
CA LYS A 289 6.29 -5.49 -2.18
C LYS A 289 4.95 -5.87 -2.83
N ILE A 290 4.74 -7.13 -3.19
CA ILE A 290 3.51 -7.58 -3.87
C ILE A 290 2.19 -7.13 -3.25
N PRO A 291 2.02 -7.10 -1.91
CA PRO A 291 0.82 -6.56 -1.29
C PRO A 291 0.46 -5.13 -1.72
N LEU A 292 1.44 -4.27 -2.07
CA LEU A 292 1.16 -2.88 -2.49
C LEU A 292 0.75 -2.74 -3.94
N ILE A 293 1.23 -3.63 -4.82
CA ILE A 293 1.12 -3.44 -6.28
C ILE A 293 -0.35 -3.30 -6.74
N PRO A 294 -1.29 -4.16 -6.32
CA PRO A 294 -2.69 -4.05 -6.73
C PRO A 294 -3.31 -2.70 -6.36
N PHE A 295 -2.98 -2.17 -5.18
CA PHE A 295 -3.48 -0.89 -4.69
C PHE A 295 -2.84 0.28 -5.43
N PHE A 296 -1.50 0.26 -5.55
CA PHE A 296 -0.75 1.31 -6.23
C PHE A 296 -1.23 1.48 -7.67
N LEU A 297 -1.24 0.41 -8.47
CA LEU A 297 -1.62 0.48 -9.89
C LEU A 297 -3.09 0.83 -10.08
N SER A 298 -3.99 0.29 -9.24
CA SER A 298 -5.41 0.66 -9.32
C SER A 298 -5.61 2.15 -9.04
N ALA A 299 -4.90 2.70 -8.06
CA ALA A 299 -4.92 4.14 -7.79
C ALA A 299 -4.42 4.94 -9.00
N LEU A 300 -3.29 4.54 -9.60
CA LEU A 300 -2.74 5.21 -10.77
C LEU A 300 -3.74 5.23 -11.94
N PHE A 301 -4.32 4.07 -12.30
CA PHE A 301 -5.29 4.01 -13.42
C PHE A 301 -6.56 4.82 -13.17
N ILE A 302 -7.08 4.84 -11.93
CA ILE A 302 -8.24 5.65 -11.58
C ILE A 302 -7.92 7.14 -11.74
N ILE A 303 -6.76 7.59 -11.28
CA ILE A 303 -6.32 8.98 -11.38
C ILE A 303 -6.15 9.39 -12.85
N ILE A 304 -5.48 8.58 -13.66
CA ILE A 304 -5.30 8.82 -15.10
C ILE A 304 -6.65 8.95 -15.81
N SER A 305 -7.56 8.01 -15.56
CA SER A 305 -8.89 8.02 -16.19
C SER A 305 -9.64 9.32 -15.88
N ARG A 306 -9.56 9.81 -14.64
CA ARG A 306 -10.24 11.04 -14.21
C ARG A 306 -9.64 12.29 -14.85
N PHE A 307 -8.31 12.42 -14.88
CA PHE A 307 -7.66 13.53 -15.57
C PHE A 307 -8.00 13.54 -17.07
N ASN A 308 -8.00 12.38 -17.73
CA ASN A 308 -8.30 12.29 -19.15
C ASN A 308 -9.76 12.64 -19.49
N LYS A 309 -10.74 12.15 -18.71
CA LYS A 309 -12.15 12.50 -18.92
C LYS A 309 -12.38 14.00 -18.81
N GLN A 310 -11.74 14.64 -17.84
CA GLN A 310 -12.00 16.06 -17.64
C GLN A 310 -11.29 16.94 -18.65
N ARG A 311 -10.10 16.52 -19.12
CA ARG A 311 -9.47 17.16 -20.28
C ARG A 311 -10.37 17.08 -21.53
N ALA A 312 -11.00 15.93 -21.77
CA ALA A 312 -11.95 15.79 -22.87
C ALA A 312 -13.16 16.73 -22.71
N LYS A 313 -13.66 16.91 -21.48
CA LYS A 313 -14.76 17.86 -21.20
C LYS A 313 -14.37 19.31 -21.50
N ASN A 314 -13.18 19.74 -21.09
CA ASN A 314 -12.69 21.12 -21.31
C ASN A 314 -12.32 21.43 -22.78
N ILE A 315 -12.28 20.44 -23.68
CA ILE A 315 -12.05 20.67 -25.13
C ILE A 315 -13.40 20.89 -25.85
N ILE A 316 -14.51 20.46 -25.25
CA ILE A 316 -15.85 20.51 -25.85
C ILE A 316 -16.60 21.79 -25.42
N ASP A 317 -16.23 22.38 -24.28
CA ASP A 317 -16.70 23.68 -23.78
C ASP A 317 -15.80 24.83 -24.29
#